data_AF-A0A1H3GS71-F1
#
_entry.id   AF-A0A1H3GS71-F1
#
_cell.length_a   1.000
_cell.length_b   1.000
_cell.length_c   1.000
_cell.angle_alpha   90.00
_cell.angle_beta   90.00
_cell.angle_gamma   90.00
#
_symmetry.space_group_name_H-M   'P 1'
#
loop_
_entity.id
_entity.type
_entity.pdbx_description
1 polymer ?
#
loop_
_entity_poly.entity_id
_entity_poly.type
_entity_poly.pdbx_seq_one_letter_code
_entity_poly.pdbx_strand_id
1 'polypeptide(L)'
;MPRIFLTLGSINAFLCVLLGALSAHGLKHTLTTDMLTIFQTSVQYHFYHALGLILVGLVLLFNLPQSRLLKLSGWLMFTGIVLFSGTLYIITVTGIRGLGVVAPFGGLSYMSAWLLFAYAVWTGK
;
A
#
# COMPACT_ATOMS: atom_id res chain seq x y z
N MET A 1 -2.06 -18.81 -3.54
CA MET A 1 -1.04 -17.74 -3.55
C MET A 1 -0.83 -17.06 -2.18
N PRO A 2 -1.09 -17.69 -1.02
CA PRO A 2 -0.95 -16.99 0.28
C PRO A 2 0.50 -16.53 0.53
N ARG A 3 1.48 -17.38 0.20
CA ARG A 3 2.91 -17.08 0.37
C ARG A 3 3.35 -15.81 -0.37
N ILE A 4 2.83 -15.57 -1.58
CA ILE A 4 3.18 -14.37 -2.37
C ILE A 4 2.72 -13.11 -1.64
N PHE A 5 1.48 -13.05 -1.17
CA PHE A 5 0.96 -11.87 -0.47
C PHE A 5 1.61 -11.66 0.90
N LEU A 6 1.93 -12.74 1.62
CA LEU A 6 2.72 -12.65 2.85
C LEU A 6 4.11 -12.06 2.57
N THR A 7 4.83 -12.57 1.56
CA THR A 7 6.15 -12.07 1.19
C THR A 7 6.09 -10.61 0.74
N LEU A 8 5.17 -10.25 -0.15
CA LEU A 8 4.99 -8.88 -0.60
C LEU A 8 4.63 -7.95 0.57
N GLY A 9 3.69 -8.34 1.42
CA GLY A 9 3.30 -7.56 2.60
C GLY A 9 4.47 -7.33 3.56
N SER A 10 5.26 -8.37 3.85
CA SER A 10 6.46 -8.25 4.70
C SER A 10 7.53 -7.35 4.10
N ILE A 11 7.82 -7.47 2.80
CA ILE A 11 8.79 -6.61 2.12
C ILE A 11 8.32 -5.16 2.14
N ASN A 12 7.03 -4.90 1.82
CA ASN A 12 6.50 -3.54 1.84
C ASN A 12 6.46 -2.95 3.26
N ALA A 13 6.15 -3.76 4.29
CA ALA A 13 6.21 -3.32 5.68
C ALA A 13 7.65 -2.94 6.09
N PHE A 14 8.64 -3.73 5.69
CA PHE A 14 10.06 -3.39 5.86
C PHE A 14 10.40 -2.07 5.17
N LEU A 15 10.00 -1.88 3.91
CA LEU A 15 10.23 -0.64 3.18
C LEU A 15 9.57 0.57 3.85
N CYS A 16 8.37 0.42 4.41
CA CYS A 16 7.71 1.48 5.16
C CYS A 16 8.50 1.90 6.40
N VAL A 17 9.08 0.94 7.14
CA VAL A 17 9.93 1.26 8.30
C VAL A 17 11.17 2.03 7.85
N LEU A 18 11.81 1.57 6.76
CA LEU A 18 12.98 2.24 6.17
C LEU A 18 12.65 3.67 5.71
N LEU A 19 11.58 3.84 4.93
CA LEU A 19 11.14 5.15 4.41
C LEU A 19 10.64 6.06 5.54
N GLY A 20 9.98 5.51 6.56
CA GLY A 20 9.57 6.22 7.77
C GLY A 20 10.77 6.80 8.52
N ALA A 21 11.80 5.97 8.76
CA ALA A 21 13.05 6.43 9.37
C ALA A 21 13.77 7.48 8.51
N LEU A 22 13.82 7.28 7.19
CA LEU A 22 14.37 8.25 6.24
C LEU A 22 13.61 9.59 6.32
N SER A 23 12.28 9.56 6.42
CA SER A 23 11.49 10.79 6.56
C SER A 23 11.78 11.54 7.87
N ALA A 24 11.92 10.84 8.98
CA ALA A 24 12.09 11.42 10.30
C ALA A 24 13.50 11.99 10.54
N HIS A 25 14.52 11.33 10.00
CA HIS A 25 15.92 11.66 10.27
C HIS A 25 16.65 12.25 9.05
N GLY A 26 16.41 11.73 7.84
CA GLY A 26 17.16 12.10 6.64
C GLY A 26 16.54 13.23 5.82
N LEU A 27 15.21 13.32 5.77
CA LEU A 27 14.51 14.28 4.89
C LEU A 27 13.93 15.50 5.61
N LYS A 28 13.85 15.47 6.95
CA LYS A 28 13.20 16.52 7.75
C LYS A 28 13.77 17.93 7.51
N HIS A 29 15.07 18.03 7.22
CA HIS A 29 15.75 19.30 6.97
C HIS A 29 15.91 19.63 5.47
N THR A 30 15.56 18.69 4.59
CA THR A 30 15.71 18.83 3.12
C THR A 30 14.40 19.19 2.45
N LEU A 31 13.28 18.62 2.93
CA LEU A 31 11.96 18.87 2.39
C LEU A 31 11.27 20.03 3.10
N THR A 32 10.42 20.75 2.37
CA THR A 32 9.49 21.70 2.99
C THR A 32 8.50 20.94 3.89
N THR A 33 7.89 21.64 4.85
CA THR A 33 6.89 21.05 5.77
C THR A 33 5.76 20.36 5.01
N ASP A 34 5.27 20.96 3.92
CA ASP A 34 4.22 20.37 3.09
C ASP A 34 4.68 19.08 2.39
N MET A 35 5.88 19.08 1.79
CA MET A 35 6.41 17.89 1.11
C MET A 35 6.76 16.77 2.09
N LEU A 36 7.24 17.11 3.29
CA LEU A 36 7.45 16.15 4.35
C LEU A 36 6.13 15.52 4.80
N THR A 37 5.07 16.32 4.92
CA THR A 37 3.72 15.85 5.27
C THR A 37 3.19 14.88 4.21
N ILE A 38 3.32 15.23 2.93
CA ILE A 38 2.92 14.35 1.81
C ILE A 38 3.74 13.04 1.82
N PHE A 39 5.04 13.11 2.11
CA PHE A 39 5.89 11.93 2.21
C PHE A 39 5.41 11.01 3.34
N GLN A 40 5.11 11.58 4.50
CA GLN A 40 4.59 10.84 5.65
C GLN A 40 3.22 10.22 5.36
N THR A 41 2.31 10.94 4.69
CA THR A 41 1.04 10.39 4.20
C THR A 41 1.29 9.21 3.26
N SER A 42 2.27 9.31 2.37
CA SER A 42 2.64 8.20 1.48
C SER A 42 3.09 6.95 2.25
N VAL A 43 3.96 7.10 3.26
CA VAL A 43 4.38 6.01 4.18
C VAL A 43 3.19 5.42 4.93
N GLN A 44 2.29 6.25 5.45
CA GLN A 44 1.12 5.79 6.19
C GLN A 44 0.21 4.89 5.33
N TYR A 45 -0.16 5.37 4.14
CA TYR A 45 -0.99 4.58 3.23
C TYR A 45 -0.27 3.32 2.73
N HIS A 46 1.04 3.39 2.47
CA HIS A 46 1.83 2.22 2.11
C HIS A 46 1.78 1.16 3.22
N PHE A 47 1.97 1.57 4.48
CA PHE A 47 2.01 0.65 5.61
C PHE A 47 0.67 -0.06 5.85
N TYR A 48 -0.44 0.68 5.78
CA TYR A 48 -1.78 0.08 5.94
C TYR A 48 -2.06 -1.00 4.90
N HIS A 49 -1.65 -0.79 3.65
CA HIS A 49 -1.89 -1.75 2.58
C HIS A 49 -0.83 -2.87 2.55
N ALA A 50 0.37 -2.63 3.08
CA ALA A 50 1.34 -3.69 3.36
C ALA A 50 0.80 -4.66 4.42
N LEU A 51 0.22 -4.15 5.50
CA LEU A 51 -0.47 -4.99 6.49
C LEU A 51 -1.71 -5.67 5.88
N GLY A 52 -2.47 -4.96 5.05
CA GLY A 52 -3.57 -5.54 4.28
C GLY A 52 -3.14 -6.74 3.42
N LEU A 53 -1.99 -6.67 2.74
CA LEU A 53 -1.41 -7.80 1.99
C LEU A 53 -1.11 -9.00 2.88
N ILE A 54 -0.56 -8.77 4.07
CA ILE A 54 -0.33 -9.83 5.06
C ILE A 54 -1.67 -10.45 5.47
N LEU A 55 -2.68 -9.64 5.78
CA LEU A 55 -4.03 -10.11 6.13
C LEU A 55 -4.64 -10.96 5.00
N VAL A 56 -4.57 -10.50 3.74
CA VAL A 56 -5.01 -11.28 2.57
C VAL A 56 -4.29 -12.62 2.51
N GLY A 57 -2.97 -12.63 2.71
CA GLY A 57 -2.17 -13.85 2.75
C GLY A 57 -2.59 -14.82 3.84
N LEU A 58 -2.87 -14.33 5.06
CA LEU A 58 -3.33 -15.13 6.19
C LEU A 58 -4.73 -15.71 5.97
N VAL A 59 -5.69 -14.90 5.51
CA VAL A 59 -7.07 -15.36 5.25
C VAL A 59 -7.09 -16.38 4.10
N LEU A 60 -6.28 -16.18 3.05
CA LEU A 60 -6.10 -17.18 2.00
C LEU A 60 -5.39 -18.46 2.50
N LEU A 61 -4.60 -18.38 3.58
CA LEU A 61 -3.90 -19.55 4.10
C LEU A 61 -4.82 -20.42 4.97
N PHE A 62 -5.64 -19.79 5.81
CA PHE A 62 -6.36 -20.49 6.88
C PHE A 62 -7.88 -20.60 6.68
N ASN A 63 -8.50 -19.72 5.89
CA ASN A 63 -9.96 -19.66 5.78
C ASN A 63 -10.45 -19.91 4.36
N LEU A 64 -9.97 -19.13 3.39
CA LEU A 64 -10.57 -19.06 2.05
C LEU A 64 -9.55 -19.34 0.92
N PRO A 65 -8.90 -20.51 0.89
CA PRO A 65 -7.72 -20.76 0.05
C PRO A 65 -7.93 -20.63 -1.46
N GLN A 66 -9.17 -20.80 -1.91
CA GLN A 66 -9.53 -20.70 -3.33
C GLN A 66 -10.24 -19.39 -3.70
N SER A 67 -10.45 -18.47 -2.76
CA SER A 67 -11.16 -17.21 -3.03
C SER A 67 -10.43 -16.37 -4.08
N ARG A 68 -11.09 -16.19 -5.23
CA ARG A 68 -10.59 -15.32 -6.32
C ARG A 68 -10.68 -13.85 -5.93
N LEU A 69 -11.70 -13.48 -5.16
CA LEU A 69 -11.93 -12.11 -4.70
C LEU A 69 -10.84 -11.65 -3.73
N LEU A 70 -10.39 -12.50 -2.81
CA LEU A 70 -9.25 -12.18 -1.94
C LEU A 70 -7.94 -12.04 -2.71
N LYS A 71 -7.71 -12.89 -3.73
CA LYS A 71 -6.53 -12.76 -4.60
C LYS A 71 -6.56 -11.42 -5.34
N LEU A 72 -7.71 -11.04 -5.88
CA LEU A 72 -7.89 -9.75 -6.55
C LEU A 72 -7.70 -8.57 -5.58
N SER A 73 -8.25 -8.66 -4.37
CA SER A 73 -8.04 -7.69 -3.29
C SER A 73 -6.54 -7.48 -3.01
N GLY A 74 -5.77 -8.56 -2.82
CA GLY A 74 -4.32 -8.46 -2.60
C GLY A 74 -3.58 -7.77 -3.74
N TRP A 75 -3.89 -8.10 -5.00
CA TRP A 75 -3.28 -7.42 -6.14
C TRP A 75 -3.65 -5.95 -6.24
N LEU A 76 -4.89 -5.58 -5.94
CA LEU A 76 -5.32 -4.18 -5.89
C LEU A 76 -4.64 -3.40 -4.75
N MET A 77 -4.37 -4.03 -3.60
CA MET A 77 -3.56 -3.41 -2.54
C MET A 77 -2.14 -3.13 -3.05
N PHE A 78 -1.50 -4.12 -3.67
CA PHE A 78 -0.15 -3.94 -4.19
C PHE A 78 -0.07 -2.89 -5.31
N THR A 79 -1.02 -2.91 -6.25
CA THR A 79 -1.13 -1.88 -7.30
C THR A 79 -1.34 -0.50 -6.69
N GLY A 80 -2.17 -0.37 -5.65
CA GLY A 80 -2.35 0.88 -4.94
C GLY A 80 -1.07 1.38 -4.27
N ILE A 81 -0.24 0.49 -3.70
CA ILE A 81 1.08 0.85 -3.13
C ILE A 81 1.96 1.49 -4.21
N VAL A 82 2.02 0.87 -5.38
CA VAL A 82 2.84 1.38 -6.49
C VAL A 82 2.29 2.71 -7.00
N LEU A 83 0.99 2.79 -7.29
CA LEU A 83 0.39 3.96 -7.96
C LEU A 83 0.13 5.15 -7.03
N PHE A 84 -0.30 4.91 -5.79
CA PHE A 84 -0.57 5.97 -4.82
C PHE A 84 0.73 6.34 -4.08
N SER A 85 1.26 5.43 -3.29
CA SER A 85 2.40 5.72 -2.42
C SER A 85 3.69 5.94 -3.22
N GLY A 86 3.96 5.09 -4.21
CA GLY A 86 5.10 5.26 -5.12
C GLY A 86 5.13 6.63 -5.79
N THR A 87 3.99 7.06 -6.34
CA THR A 87 3.84 8.40 -6.94
C THR A 87 4.14 9.52 -5.96
N LEU A 88 3.59 9.46 -4.73
CA LEU A 88 3.83 10.50 -3.73
C LEU A 88 5.29 10.54 -3.26
N TYR A 89 5.97 9.39 -3.15
CA TYR A 89 7.41 9.37 -2.88
C TYR A 89 8.22 10.06 -3.99
N ILE A 90 7.89 9.77 -5.25
CA ILE A 90 8.58 10.39 -6.39
C ILE A 90 8.34 11.91 -6.38
N ILE A 91 7.09 12.36 -6.21
CA ILE A 91 6.75 13.79 -6.20
C ILE A 91 7.50 14.53 -5.10
N THR A 92 7.55 13.97 -3.90
CA THR A 92 8.17 14.63 -2.74
C THR A 92 9.68 14.71 -2.84
N VAL A 93 10.34 13.74 -3.49
CA VAL A 93 11.80 13.75 -3.69
C VAL A 93 12.22 14.54 -4.94
N THR A 94 11.46 14.46 -6.03
CA THR A 94 11.85 15.06 -7.32
C THR A 94 11.19 16.40 -7.61
N GLY A 95 10.09 16.74 -6.93
CA GLY A 95 9.30 17.93 -7.20
C GLY A 95 8.41 17.87 -8.44
N ILE A 96 8.37 16.74 -9.18
CA ILE A 96 7.61 16.62 -10.44
C ILE A 96 6.11 16.49 -10.16
N ARG A 97 5.43 17.63 -9.96
CA ARG A 97 4.00 17.69 -9.59
C ARG A 97 3.05 17.06 -10.62
N GLY A 98 3.44 17.01 -11.90
CA GLY A 98 2.62 16.41 -12.97
C GLY A 98 2.28 14.93 -12.75
N LEU A 99 3.09 14.21 -11.97
CA LEU A 99 2.82 12.80 -11.62
C LEU A 99 1.61 12.66 -10.68
N GLY A 100 1.15 13.74 -10.06
CA GLY A 100 0.02 13.71 -9.11
C GLY A 100 -1.27 13.14 -9.69
N VAL A 101 -1.45 13.18 -11.02
CA VAL A 101 -2.60 12.59 -11.72
C VAL A 101 -2.67 11.06 -11.57
N VAL A 102 -1.57 10.39 -11.24
CA VAL A 102 -1.51 8.93 -11.08
C VAL A 102 -2.06 8.49 -9.71
N ALA A 103 -1.86 9.30 -8.66
CA ALA A 103 -2.23 8.92 -7.30
C ALA A 103 -3.73 8.60 -7.13
N PRO A 104 -4.69 9.35 -7.70
CA PRO A 104 -6.12 9.02 -7.62
C PRO A 104 -6.46 7.59 -8.06
N PHE A 105 -5.80 7.06 -9.10
CA PHE A 105 -6.01 5.69 -9.55
C PHE A 105 -5.54 4.66 -8.52
N GLY A 106 -4.44 4.94 -7.83
CA GLY A 106 -4.00 4.13 -6.69
C GLY A 106 -4.97 4.18 -5.51
N GLY A 107 -5.56 5.35 -5.24
CA GLY A 107 -6.62 5.51 -4.24
C GLY A 107 -7.88 4.69 -4.55
N LEU A 108 -8.33 4.72 -5.81
CA LEU A 108 -9.41 3.85 -6.29
C LEU A 108 -9.07 2.37 -6.10
N SER A 109 -7.84 1.98 -6.44
CA SER A 109 -7.36 0.60 -6.25
C SER A 109 -7.44 0.16 -4.79
N TYR A 110 -7.02 1.01 -3.84
CA TYR A 110 -7.13 0.75 -2.41
C TYR A 110 -8.58 0.57 -1.94
N MET A 111 -9.48 1.47 -2.34
CA MET A 111 -10.89 1.36 -1.96
C MET A 111 -11.52 0.07 -2.48
N SER A 112 -11.29 -0.25 -3.76
CA SER A 112 -11.76 -1.51 -4.36
C SER A 112 -11.16 -2.73 -3.68
N ALA A 113 -9.89 -2.67 -3.26
CA ALA A 113 -9.24 -3.76 -2.55
C ALA A 113 -9.94 -4.09 -1.22
N TRP A 114 -10.22 -3.08 -0.40
CA TRP A 114 -10.89 -3.27 0.89
C TRP A 114 -12.35 -3.70 0.74
N LEU A 115 -13.08 -3.15 -0.24
CA LEU A 115 -14.45 -3.60 -0.55
C LEU A 115 -14.48 -5.08 -0.95
N LEU A 116 -13.55 -5.50 -1.81
CA LEU A 116 -13.45 -6.91 -2.21
C LEU A 116 -13.00 -7.81 -1.06
N PHE A 117 -12.11 -7.34 -0.18
CA PHE A 117 -11.74 -8.07 1.02
C PHE A 117 -12.98 -8.33 1.88
N ALA A 118 -13.72 -7.26 2.21
CA ALA A 118 -14.91 -7.34 3.05
C ALA A 118 -15.98 -8.25 2.43
N TYR A 119 -16.25 -8.07 1.14
CA TYR A 119 -17.23 -8.88 0.41
C TYR A 119 -16.83 -10.37 0.34
N ALA A 120 -15.54 -10.65 0.12
CA ALA A 120 -15.03 -12.03 0.07
C ALA A 120 -15.12 -12.74 1.42
N VAL A 121 -14.87 -12.02 2.53
CA VAL A 121 -15.04 -12.56 3.88
C VAL A 121 -16.52 -12.76 4.21
N TRP A 122 -17.38 -11.81 3.84
CA TRP A 122 -18.82 -11.90 4.08
C TRP A 122 -19.49 -13.07 3.34
N THR A 123 -19.05 -13.35 2.11
CA THR A 123 -19.64 -14.40 1.25
C THR A 123 -18.89 -15.73 1.29
N GLY A 124 -17.67 -15.74 1.84
CA GLY A 124 -16.86 -16.93 1.98
C GLY A 124 -17.43 -17.85 3.06
N LYS A 125 -17.88 -19.03 2.66
CA LYS A 125 -18.20 -20.14 3.57
C LYS A 125 -16.96 -20.98 3.84
#